data_AF-A0A449B1J7-F1
#
_entry.id   AF-A0A449B1J7-F1
#
_cell.length_a   1.000
_cell.length_b   1.000
_cell.length_c   1.000
_cell.angle_alpha   90.00
_cell.angle_beta   90.00
_cell.angle_gamma   90.00
#
_symmetry.space_group_name_H-M   'P 1'
#
loop_
_entity.id
_entity.type
_entity.pdbx_description
1 polymer ?
#
loop_
_entity_poly.entity_id
_entity_poly.type
_entity_poly.pdbx_seq_one_letter_code
_entity_poly.pdbx_strand_id
1 'polypeptide(L)'
;MEEKRLGDLVKVNRGRRLLKSQFISKGKYPVMNGGKNPTGYYDDFNEEGNCIVIAKEGSAGYVSWMEGSFWASDSCVVIRSLDKNIVLNKYLYYFLKNKQNFLIASRKEGNIPILDRDAMLNLKLIFPSIEKQKEIVKTLDLFTDLSQELEAELEARKKQYNFYRNKLLHFEYLTNFKTYKLEDVAEFEKGNWSKNIPQGTKYPVVSSATKITKYTDIPNRNKNSITVSSSGYAGYIAFWNTPIFASNCFTIQANEQIILQKYLFHFLKNKQDYIYSLKSGGAIPNIYPSDISDMKILVPDLLIQQKIIDVLDNFEKICQDLNIGLPAEIELRDKQYSYYRDKLLSLASDIFEVKARSSESWVEGLIKLTKFIFFDINSDSIVKNDDSILNNYITISIGKQLNKDKTSKIGLYPVINGGTSPTGYFDNYNQESNTITIAQGGSTGYVDFQKTKFWASAHCYVIKPKDEKVLLNKYLYYFLKNNENLLKKESYGAGIPSLSRESILNLKFNLPSIQTQQYIVDILDYFEELTNDLSKGLPAEIMIRNKQYQYYRNLLLNHE
;
A
#
# COMPACT_ATOMS: atom_id res chain seq x y z
N MET A 1 26.08 -26.52 -26.58
CA MET A 1 24.83 -26.33 -27.36
C MET A 1 25.17 -25.55 -28.62
N GLU A 2 24.44 -25.80 -29.71
CA GLU A 2 24.65 -25.10 -30.99
C GLU A 2 23.93 -23.74 -30.97
N GLU A 3 24.57 -22.70 -31.51
CA GLU A 3 23.99 -21.37 -31.66
C GLU A 3 23.23 -21.28 -32.99
N LYS A 4 21.93 -20.93 -32.94
CA LYS A 4 21.07 -20.82 -34.14
C LYS A 4 20.53 -19.41 -34.32
N ARG A 5 20.27 -19.01 -35.58
CA ARG A 5 19.59 -17.73 -35.85
C ARG A 5 18.09 -17.92 -35.62
N LEU A 6 17.44 -16.89 -35.08
CA LEU A 6 16.00 -16.90 -34.83
C LEU A 6 15.22 -17.20 -36.11
N GLY A 7 15.64 -16.67 -37.25
CA GLY A 7 14.99 -16.88 -38.55
C GLY A 7 14.94 -18.34 -39.02
N ASP A 8 15.85 -19.19 -38.54
CA ASP A 8 15.90 -20.62 -38.88
C ASP A 8 14.95 -21.44 -37.96
N LEU A 9 14.37 -20.82 -36.93
CA LEU A 9 13.54 -21.46 -35.90
C LEU A 9 12.08 -21.01 -35.91
N VAL A 10 11.73 -19.91 -36.61
CA VAL A 10 10.41 -19.28 -36.47
C VAL A 10 9.70 -18.99 -37.79
N LYS A 11 8.38 -19.21 -37.80
CA LYS A 11 7.46 -18.67 -38.80
C LYS A 11 7.04 -17.27 -38.40
N VAL A 12 7.12 -16.32 -39.34
CA VAL A 12 6.66 -14.93 -39.16
C VAL A 12 5.49 -14.64 -40.09
N ASN A 13 4.30 -14.49 -39.54
CA ASN A 13 3.12 -14.00 -40.25
C ASN A 13 3.02 -12.47 -40.10
N ARG A 14 2.51 -11.76 -41.11
CA ARG A 14 2.05 -10.37 -40.96
C ARG A 14 0.54 -10.38 -40.70
N GLY A 15 0.07 -9.57 -39.76
CA GLY A 15 -1.37 -9.40 -39.53
C GLY A 15 -2.09 -8.72 -40.70
N ARG A 16 -3.42 -8.65 -40.62
CA ARG A 16 -4.29 -8.16 -41.70
C ARG A 16 -4.97 -6.85 -41.31
N ARG A 17 -5.05 -5.91 -42.25
CA ARG A 17 -5.66 -4.60 -42.02
C ARG A 17 -7.12 -4.72 -41.64
N LEU A 18 -7.52 -4.00 -40.59
CA LEU A 18 -8.90 -3.80 -40.16
C LEU A 18 -9.11 -2.29 -39.94
N LEU A 19 -10.18 -1.72 -40.50
CA LEU A 19 -10.45 -0.30 -40.38
C LEU A 19 -11.10 0.01 -39.02
N LYS A 20 -10.80 1.18 -38.44
CA LYS A 20 -11.41 1.60 -37.16
C LYS A 20 -12.94 1.65 -37.21
N SER A 21 -13.53 1.91 -38.37
CA SER A 21 -14.98 1.88 -38.60
C SER A 21 -15.60 0.48 -38.48
N GLN A 22 -14.79 -0.57 -38.47
CA GLN A 22 -15.21 -1.96 -38.29
C GLN A 22 -15.05 -2.43 -36.82
N PHE A 23 -14.56 -1.57 -35.93
CA PHE A 23 -14.39 -1.94 -34.51
C PHE A 23 -15.74 -1.94 -33.80
N ILE A 24 -15.96 -2.94 -32.95
CA ILE A 24 -17.23 -3.19 -32.26
C ILE A 24 -17.00 -2.99 -30.76
N SER A 25 -17.81 -2.16 -30.10
CA SER A 25 -17.61 -1.79 -28.68
C SER A 25 -17.73 -2.97 -27.69
N LYS A 26 -18.38 -4.07 -28.11
CA LYS A 26 -18.48 -5.34 -27.40
C LYS A 26 -18.05 -6.53 -28.27
N GLY A 27 -17.10 -6.32 -29.19
CA GLY A 27 -16.60 -7.39 -30.06
C GLY A 27 -15.96 -8.53 -29.27
N LYS A 28 -16.11 -9.77 -29.75
CA LYS A 28 -15.63 -10.98 -29.05
C LYS A 28 -14.11 -11.08 -28.87
N TYR A 29 -13.34 -10.59 -29.83
CA TYR A 29 -11.89 -10.76 -29.90
C TYR A 29 -11.15 -9.42 -29.92
N PRO A 30 -9.99 -9.31 -29.25
CA PRO A 30 -9.20 -8.08 -29.25
C PRO A 30 -8.49 -7.87 -30.60
N VAL A 31 -8.44 -6.61 -31.04
CA VAL A 31 -7.63 -6.18 -32.19
C VAL A 31 -6.25 -5.73 -31.67
N MET A 32 -5.19 -6.40 -32.11
CA MET A 32 -3.84 -6.22 -31.60
C MET A 32 -2.91 -5.59 -32.63
N ASN A 33 -2.28 -4.48 -32.27
CA ASN A 33 -1.18 -3.85 -33.01
C ASN A 33 0.20 -4.21 -32.41
N GLY A 34 0.25 -5.15 -31.45
CA GLY A 34 1.48 -5.63 -30.81
C GLY A 34 1.95 -4.87 -29.57
N GLY A 35 1.14 -3.96 -29.00
CA GLY A 35 1.40 -3.33 -27.68
C GLY A 35 0.76 -4.09 -26.50
N LYS A 36 0.83 -3.55 -25.27
CA LYS A 36 0.23 -4.13 -24.04
C LYS A 36 -1.31 -4.20 -24.12
N ASN A 37 -1.96 -3.25 -24.79
CA ASN A 37 -3.41 -3.10 -24.82
C ASN A 37 -4.00 -3.30 -26.23
N PRO A 38 -5.22 -3.85 -26.38
CA PRO A 38 -5.96 -3.87 -27.63
C PRO A 38 -6.23 -2.46 -28.16
N THR A 39 -6.27 -2.30 -29.49
CA THR A 39 -6.66 -1.04 -30.14
C THR A 39 -8.17 -0.92 -30.39
N GLY A 40 -8.88 -2.03 -30.23
CA GLY A 40 -10.33 -2.17 -30.35
C GLY A 40 -10.73 -3.64 -30.18
N TYR A 41 -11.98 -3.95 -30.49
CA TYR A 41 -12.50 -5.33 -30.53
C TYR A 41 -13.24 -5.59 -31.85
N TYR A 42 -13.32 -6.85 -32.23
CA TYR A 42 -13.98 -7.33 -33.45
C TYR A 42 -14.63 -8.70 -33.17
N ASP A 43 -15.61 -9.11 -33.99
CA ASP A 43 -16.35 -10.37 -33.75
C ASP A 43 -15.71 -11.62 -34.37
N ASP A 44 -14.64 -11.43 -35.15
CA ASP A 44 -13.87 -12.49 -35.80
C ASP A 44 -12.37 -12.36 -35.47
N PHE A 45 -11.60 -13.42 -35.68
CA PHE A 45 -10.17 -13.49 -35.41
C PHE A 45 -9.41 -14.02 -36.63
N ASN A 46 -8.12 -13.66 -36.75
CA ASN A 46 -7.29 -14.13 -37.85
C ASN A 46 -6.06 -14.92 -37.39
N GLU A 47 -5.81 -14.96 -36.09
CA GLU A 47 -4.70 -15.67 -35.46
C GLU A 47 -5.21 -16.31 -34.14
N GLU A 48 -4.98 -17.61 -33.98
CA GLU A 48 -5.14 -18.29 -32.69
C GLU A 48 -4.02 -17.87 -31.74
N GLY A 49 -4.26 -17.96 -30.43
CA GLY A 49 -3.27 -17.61 -29.42
C GLY A 49 -2.11 -18.60 -29.28
N ASN A 50 -1.54 -18.67 -28.07
CA ASN A 50 -0.27 -19.34 -27.77
C ASN A 50 0.85 -18.91 -28.73
N CYS A 51 1.00 -17.59 -28.92
CA CYS A 51 1.96 -17.02 -29.86
C CYS A 51 2.53 -15.66 -29.42
N ILE A 52 3.67 -15.32 -30.01
CA ILE A 52 4.33 -14.02 -29.82
C ILE A 52 3.76 -13.03 -30.84
N VAL A 53 3.50 -11.80 -30.42
CA VAL A 53 3.16 -10.69 -31.32
C VAL A 53 4.17 -9.57 -31.11
N ILE A 54 4.76 -9.07 -32.19
CA ILE A 54 5.67 -7.92 -32.15
C ILE A 54 5.07 -6.76 -32.93
N ALA A 55 5.05 -5.58 -32.32
CA ALA A 55 4.64 -4.35 -33.00
C ALA A 55 5.59 -4.07 -34.17
N LYS A 56 5.04 -3.89 -35.37
CA LYS A 56 5.76 -3.63 -36.62
C LYS A 56 5.94 -2.13 -36.88
N GLU A 57 5.00 -1.30 -36.42
CA GLU A 57 5.01 0.16 -36.60
C GLU A 57 4.44 0.89 -35.37
N GLY A 58 4.78 2.18 -35.21
CA GLY A 58 4.38 2.98 -34.05
C GLY A 58 5.18 2.57 -32.80
N SER A 59 4.62 1.72 -31.93
CA SER A 59 5.32 1.09 -30.81
C SER A 59 6.27 -0.03 -31.25
N ALA A 60 6.86 0.09 -32.45
CA ALA A 60 7.64 -0.95 -33.09
C ALA A 60 8.72 -1.54 -32.18
N GLY A 61 8.96 -2.84 -32.29
CA GLY A 61 9.91 -3.58 -31.45
C GLY A 61 9.35 -4.04 -30.09
N TYR A 62 8.18 -3.56 -29.66
CA TYR A 62 7.50 -4.07 -28.46
C TYR A 62 7.06 -5.53 -28.66
N VAL A 63 7.33 -6.39 -27.67
CA VAL A 63 7.04 -7.84 -27.71
C VAL A 63 5.92 -8.19 -26.73
N SER A 64 4.85 -8.79 -27.24
CA SER A 64 3.68 -9.24 -26.47
C SER A 64 3.47 -10.75 -26.60
N TRP A 65 2.78 -11.33 -25.63
CA TRP A 65 2.29 -12.70 -25.68
C TRP A 65 0.77 -12.71 -25.78
N MET A 66 0.21 -13.62 -26.57
CA MET A 66 -1.24 -13.80 -26.71
C MET A 66 -1.61 -15.24 -26.33
N GLU A 67 -2.49 -15.40 -25.34
CA GLU A 67 -3.06 -16.71 -24.95
C GLU A 67 -4.32 -17.07 -25.76
N GLY A 68 -5.26 -16.13 -25.91
CA GLY A 68 -6.52 -16.32 -26.64
C GLY A 68 -6.46 -15.89 -28.11
N SER A 69 -7.46 -16.32 -28.90
CA SER A 69 -7.66 -15.89 -30.29
C SER A 69 -7.86 -14.37 -30.41
N PHE A 70 -7.32 -13.79 -31.48
CA PHE A 70 -7.29 -12.34 -31.66
C PHE A 70 -7.20 -11.93 -33.14
N TRP A 71 -7.46 -10.64 -33.41
CA TRP A 71 -7.19 -10.06 -34.72
C TRP A 71 -5.82 -9.37 -34.72
N ALA A 72 -4.81 -10.00 -35.31
CA ALA A 72 -3.54 -9.37 -35.62
C ALA A 72 -3.74 -8.33 -36.74
N SER A 73 -3.47 -7.05 -36.47
CA SER A 73 -3.55 -6.00 -37.49
C SER A 73 -2.30 -5.97 -38.39
N ASP A 74 -2.37 -5.28 -39.53
CA ASP A 74 -1.21 -5.12 -40.42
C ASP A 74 -0.07 -4.27 -39.82
N SER A 75 -0.30 -3.68 -38.65
CA SER A 75 0.66 -3.00 -37.78
C SER A 75 1.49 -3.93 -36.88
N CYS A 76 1.27 -5.26 -36.91
CA CYS A 76 2.09 -6.23 -36.17
C CYS A 76 2.53 -7.45 -37.00
N VAL A 77 3.47 -8.20 -36.44
CA VAL A 77 3.85 -9.54 -36.90
C VAL A 77 3.61 -10.56 -35.81
N VAL A 78 3.18 -11.76 -36.20
CA VAL A 78 2.95 -12.91 -35.31
C VAL A 78 4.05 -13.93 -35.53
N ILE A 79 4.66 -14.38 -34.45
CA ILE A 79 5.81 -15.30 -34.47
C ILE A 79 5.46 -16.58 -33.72
N ARG A 80 5.74 -17.71 -34.35
CA ARG A 80 5.62 -19.06 -33.77
C ARG A 80 6.85 -19.88 -34.14
N SER A 81 7.22 -20.83 -33.27
CA SER A 81 8.22 -21.85 -33.59
C SER A 81 7.80 -22.64 -34.84
N LEU A 82 8.78 -23.00 -35.68
CA LEU A 82 8.60 -23.94 -36.80
C LEU A 82 8.41 -25.37 -36.29
N ASP A 83 9.10 -25.73 -35.20
CA ASP A 83 8.95 -27.03 -34.53
C ASP A 83 8.94 -26.85 -33.01
N LYS A 84 7.78 -27.12 -32.41
CA LYS A 84 7.56 -27.04 -30.95
C LYS A 84 8.32 -28.10 -30.16
N ASN A 85 8.86 -29.14 -30.81
CA ASN A 85 9.73 -30.13 -30.17
C ASN A 85 11.19 -29.65 -30.06
N ILE A 86 11.59 -28.67 -30.89
CA ILE A 86 12.92 -28.05 -30.85
C ILE A 86 12.91 -26.83 -29.93
N VAL A 87 11.93 -25.93 -30.10
CA VAL A 87 11.83 -24.72 -29.27
C VAL A 87 10.38 -24.31 -29.00
N LEU A 88 10.05 -24.00 -27.75
CA LEU A 88 8.71 -23.59 -27.34
C LEU A 88 8.41 -22.13 -27.73
N ASN A 89 7.16 -21.86 -28.17
CA ASN A 89 6.67 -20.50 -28.40
C ASN A 89 6.88 -19.58 -27.18
N LYS A 90 6.61 -20.09 -25.97
CA LYS A 90 6.74 -19.33 -24.72
C LYS A 90 8.21 -19.10 -24.32
N TYR A 91 9.12 -20.02 -24.65
CA TYR A 91 10.56 -19.82 -24.46
C TYR A 91 11.10 -18.75 -25.43
N LEU A 92 10.71 -18.82 -26.70
CA LEU A 92 10.99 -17.78 -27.71
C LEU A 92 10.43 -16.42 -27.30
N TYR A 93 9.24 -16.37 -26.66
CA TYR A 93 8.69 -15.15 -26.10
C TYR A 93 9.60 -14.52 -25.05
N TYR A 94 10.04 -15.29 -24.05
CA TYR A 94 10.93 -14.76 -23.01
C TYR A 94 12.29 -14.30 -23.56
N PHE A 95 12.86 -15.03 -24.53
CA PHE A 95 14.05 -14.59 -25.26
C PHE A 95 13.82 -13.28 -26.01
N LEU A 96 12.76 -13.17 -26.81
CA LEU A 96 12.44 -11.94 -27.55
C LEU A 96 12.11 -10.78 -26.62
N LYS A 97 11.49 -11.05 -25.47
CA LYS A 97 11.20 -10.06 -24.43
C LYS A 97 12.48 -9.52 -23.77
N ASN A 98 13.49 -10.38 -23.52
CA ASN A 98 14.84 -9.95 -23.15
C ASN A 98 15.48 -9.06 -24.25
N LYS A 99 15.30 -9.41 -25.53
CA LYS A 99 15.80 -8.62 -26.67
C LYS A 99 14.95 -7.41 -27.05
N GLN A 100 13.86 -7.09 -26.34
CA GLN A 100 12.94 -6.01 -26.71
C GLN A 100 13.65 -4.64 -26.87
N ASN A 101 14.59 -4.31 -25.97
CA ASN A 101 15.33 -3.04 -26.08
C ASN A 101 16.25 -2.99 -27.31
N PHE A 102 16.83 -4.12 -27.71
CA PHE A 102 17.56 -4.24 -28.97
C PHE A 102 16.62 -4.06 -30.16
N LEU A 103 15.45 -4.73 -30.17
CA LEU A 103 14.46 -4.60 -31.25
C LEU A 103 13.91 -3.16 -31.39
N ILE A 104 13.84 -2.41 -30.28
CA ILE A 104 13.46 -0.99 -30.25
C ILE A 104 14.61 -0.09 -30.73
N ALA A 105 15.87 -0.44 -30.44
CA ALA A 105 17.05 0.31 -30.89
C ALA A 105 17.37 0.09 -32.38
N SER A 106 17.18 -1.13 -32.89
CA SER A 106 17.47 -1.52 -34.29
C SER A 106 16.36 -1.15 -35.28
N ARG A 107 15.45 -0.22 -34.95
CA ARG A 107 14.35 0.17 -35.83
C ARG A 107 14.83 1.02 -37.00
N LYS A 108 14.15 0.89 -38.14
CA LYS A 108 14.37 1.80 -39.28
C LYS A 108 13.72 3.15 -38.95
N GLU A 109 14.52 4.21 -38.99
CA GLU A 109 14.09 5.57 -38.65
C GLU A 109 13.26 6.21 -39.78
N GLY A 110 12.35 7.10 -39.38
CA GLY A 110 11.40 7.80 -40.24
C GLY A 110 10.25 8.39 -39.42
N ASN A 111 9.30 9.06 -40.07
CA ASN A 111 8.16 9.69 -39.39
C ASN A 111 7.30 8.72 -38.55
N ILE A 112 7.32 7.42 -38.89
CA ILE A 112 6.77 6.34 -38.08
C ILE A 112 7.88 5.29 -37.95
N PRO A 113 8.35 4.94 -36.73
CA PRO A 113 9.37 3.91 -36.55
C PRO A 113 8.86 2.53 -37.00
N ILE A 114 9.70 1.78 -37.74
CA ILE A 114 9.38 0.45 -38.26
C ILE A 114 10.34 -0.60 -37.70
N LEU A 115 9.80 -1.75 -37.32
CA LEU A 115 10.56 -2.93 -36.89
C LEU A 115 11.50 -3.40 -38.02
N ASP A 116 12.81 -3.48 -37.73
CA ASP A 116 13.73 -4.16 -38.63
C ASP A 116 13.60 -5.68 -38.48
N ARG A 117 12.92 -6.28 -39.46
CA ARG A 117 12.69 -7.73 -39.54
C ARG A 117 13.98 -8.52 -39.70
N ASP A 118 14.98 -7.96 -40.37
CA ASP A 118 16.22 -8.67 -40.68
C ASP A 118 17.13 -8.66 -39.46
N ALA A 119 17.23 -7.52 -38.76
CA ALA A 119 17.89 -7.43 -37.45
C ALA A 119 17.27 -8.39 -36.42
N MET A 120 15.94 -8.50 -36.40
CA MET A 120 15.22 -9.45 -35.55
C MET A 120 15.55 -10.91 -35.89
N LEU A 121 15.48 -11.32 -37.16
CA LEU A 121 15.71 -12.71 -37.57
C LEU A 121 17.19 -13.13 -37.50
N ASN A 122 18.10 -12.16 -37.53
CA ASN A 122 19.53 -12.35 -37.31
C ASN A 122 19.92 -12.51 -35.83
N LEU A 123 19.00 -12.29 -34.88
CA LEU A 123 19.25 -12.59 -33.47
C LEU A 123 19.67 -14.04 -33.30
N LYS A 124 20.73 -14.26 -32.53
CA LYS A 124 21.26 -15.58 -32.22
C LYS A 124 20.73 -16.08 -30.88
N LEU A 125 20.37 -17.36 -30.85
CA LEU A 125 19.79 -18.07 -29.71
C LEU A 125 20.61 -19.33 -29.44
N ILE A 126 21.04 -19.50 -28.19
CA ILE A 126 21.43 -20.79 -27.63
C ILE A 126 20.28 -21.21 -26.71
N PHE A 127 19.84 -22.46 -26.79
CA PHE A 127 18.69 -22.97 -26.05
C PHE A 127 18.91 -24.40 -25.56
N PRO A 128 18.40 -24.77 -24.38
CA PRO A 128 18.55 -26.11 -23.82
C PRO A 128 17.49 -27.10 -24.37
N SER A 129 17.50 -28.33 -23.86
CA SER A 129 16.47 -29.34 -24.19
C SER A 129 15.05 -28.85 -23.94
N ILE A 130 14.08 -29.48 -24.60
CA ILE A 130 12.68 -29.05 -24.52
C ILE A 130 12.10 -29.19 -23.11
N GLU A 131 12.57 -30.16 -22.32
CA GLU A 131 12.28 -30.34 -20.90
C GLU A 131 12.76 -29.13 -20.09
N LYS A 132 14.02 -28.71 -20.28
CA LYS A 132 14.58 -27.56 -19.56
C LYS A 132 13.93 -26.24 -20.00
N GLN A 133 13.52 -26.13 -21.26
CA GLN A 133 12.70 -25.00 -21.71
C GLN A 133 11.35 -24.95 -20.99
N LYS A 134 10.67 -26.09 -20.75
CA LYS A 134 9.41 -26.14 -19.98
C LYS A 134 9.62 -25.65 -18.53
N GLU A 135 10.72 -26.03 -17.88
CA GLU A 135 11.06 -25.54 -16.53
C GLU A 135 11.33 -24.04 -16.48
N ILE A 136 12.14 -23.53 -17.41
CA ILE A 136 12.45 -22.10 -17.52
C ILE A 136 11.15 -21.32 -17.76
N VAL A 137 10.33 -21.77 -18.71
CA VAL A 137 9.01 -21.19 -19.00
C VAL A 137 8.13 -21.16 -17.74
N LYS A 138 7.93 -22.30 -17.07
CA LYS A 138 7.14 -22.39 -15.83
C LYS A 138 7.62 -21.43 -14.74
N THR A 139 8.94 -21.26 -14.62
CA THR A 139 9.56 -20.35 -13.63
C THR A 139 9.31 -18.89 -13.98
N LEU A 140 9.45 -18.53 -15.27
CA LEU A 140 9.24 -17.17 -15.75
C LEU A 140 7.75 -16.79 -15.79
N ASP A 141 6.85 -17.74 -16.08
CA ASP A 141 5.40 -17.58 -15.96
C ASP A 141 5.02 -17.27 -14.50
N LEU A 142 5.51 -18.04 -13.52
CA LEU A 142 5.25 -17.79 -12.10
C LEU A 142 5.65 -16.37 -11.64
N PHE A 143 6.78 -15.84 -12.12
CA PHE A 143 7.16 -14.44 -11.87
C PHE A 143 6.26 -13.44 -12.61
N THR A 144 5.85 -13.76 -13.84
CA THR A 144 5.01 -12.92 -14.69
C THR A 144 3.59 -12.78 -14.12
N ASP A 145 3.04 -13.86 -13.58
CA ASP A 145 1.72 -13.91 -12.94
C ASP A 145 1.73 -13.14 -11.62
N LEU A 146 2.76 -13.36 -10.78
CA LEU A 146 2.91 -12.65 -9.50
C LEU A 146 3.04 -11.12 -9.68
N SER A 147 3.76 -10.64 -10.69
CA SER A 147 3.80 -9.21 -11.00
C SER A 147 2.44 -8.68 -11.48
N GLN A 148 1.65 -9.47 -12.21
CA GLN A 148 0.29 -9.07 -12.64
C GLN A 148 -0.70 -9.04 -11.47
N GLU A 149 -0.64 -10.00 -10.55
CA GLU A 149 -1.44 -10.00 -9.32
C GLU A 149 -1.16 -8.74 -8.48
N LEU A 150 0.11 -8.34 -8.35
CA LEU A 150 0.51 -7.12 -7.64
C LEU A 150 0.09 -5.82 -8.38
N GLU A 151 0.20 -5.75 -9.70
CA GLU A 151 -0.37 -4.64 -10.50
C GLU A 151 -1.89 -4.52 -10.27
N ALA A 152 -2.61 -5.65 -10.27
CA ALA A 152 -4.05 -5.69 -10.09
C ALA A 152 -4.49 -5.32 -8.67
N GLU A 153 -3.80 -5.81 -7.65
CA GLU A 153 -4.04 -5.48 -6.24
C GLU A 153 -3.77 -3.98 -5.97
N LEU A 154 -2.70 -3.41 -6.54
CA LEU A 154 -2.43 -1.98 -6.42
C LEU A 154 -3.57 -1.12 -7.01
N GLU A 155 -4.11 -1.49 -8.17
CA GLU A 155 -5.27 -0.80 -8.77
C GLU A 155 -6.57 -1.03 -7.97
N ALA A 156 -6.77 -2.21 -7.39
CA ALA A 156 -7.89 -2.48 -6.48
C ALA A 156 -7.80 -1.60 -5.21
N ARG A 157 -6.61 -1.47 -4.62
CA ARG A 157 -6.35 -0.60 -3.44
C ARG A 157 -6.54 0.88 -3.75
N LYS A 158 -6.10 1.37 -4.92
CA LYS A 158 -6.38 2.76 -5.36
C LYS A 158 -7.88 3.02 -5.50
N LYS A 159 -8.64 2.10 -6.11
CA LYS A 159 -10.11 2.19 -6.22
C LYS A 159 -10.77 2.19 -4.83
N GLN A 160 -10.34 1.29 -3.95
CA GLN A 160 -10.82 1.19 -2.57
C GLN A 160 -10.54 2.46 -1.75
N TYR A 161 -9.33 3.01 -1.83
CA TYR A 161 -8.97 4.28 -1.19
C TYR A 161 -9.83 5.45 -1.71
N ASN A 162 -10.01 5.56 -3.03
CA ASN A 162 -10.89 6.59 -3.60
C ASN A 162 -12.33 6.43 -3.10
N PHE A 163 -12.86 5.21 -3.07
CA PHE A 163 -14.21 4.92 -2.53
C PHE A 163 -14.34 5.34 -1.05
N TYR A 164 -13.41 4.93 -0.18
CA TYR A 164 -13.48 5.28 1.24
C TYR A 164 -13.25 6.77 1.50
N ARG A 165 -12.33 7.43 0.78
CA ARG A 165 -12.17 8.90 0.84
C ARG A 165 -13.46 9.62 0.45
N ASN A 166 -14.12 9.16 -0.61
CA ASN A 166 -15.39 9.74 -1.03
C ASN A 166 -16.48 9.51 0.04
N LYS A 167 -16.57 8.31 0.64
CA LYS A 167 -17.51 7.99 1.71
C LYS A 167 -17.30 8.87 2.96
N LEU A 168 -16.07 8.95 3.47
CA LEU A 168 -15.70 9.69 4.69
C LEU A 168 -15.91 11.21 4.60
N LEU A 169 -15.99 11.76 3.38
CA LEU A 169 -16.17 13.20 3.12
C LEU A 169 -17.57 13.53 2.56
N HIS A 170 -18.48 12.56 2.54
CA HIS A 170 -19.86 12.73 2.07
C HIS A 170 -20.81 13.01 3.24
N PHE A 171 -21.83 13.84 3.00
CA PHE A 171 -22.72 14.36 4.06
C PHE A 171 -23.46 13.25 4.82
N GLU A 172 -23.77 12.13 4.17
CA GLU A 172 -24.45 10.96 4.77
C GLU A 172 -23.64 10.28 5.89
N TYR A 173 -22.31 10.44 5.89
CA TYR A 173 -21.41 9.76 6.83
C TYR A 173 -20.70 10.74 7.77
N LEU A 174 -20.97 12.04 7.63
CA LEU A 174 -20.52 13.07 8.54
C LEU A 174 -21.64 13.34 9.56
N THR A 175 -21.33 13.24 10.85
CA THR A 175 -22.21 13.67 11.94
C THR A 175 -21.73 15.01 12.49
N ASN A 176 -22.65 15.82 13.01
CA ASN A 176 -22.36 17.12 13.63
C ASN A 176 -21.50 18.08 12.78
N PHE A 177 -21.74 18.13 11.47
CA PHE A 177 -21.04 19.07 10.58
C PHE A 177 -21.81 20.38 10.40
N LYS A 178 -21.05 21.45 10.16
CA LYS A 178 -21.56 22.72 9.63
C LYS A 178 -21.09 22.88 8.18
N THR A 179 -21.87 23.61 7.39
CA THR A 179 -21.50 23.97 6.02
C THR A 179 -20.95 25.40 6.01
N TYR A 180 -19.77 25.56 5.43
CA TYR A 180 -19.12 26.86 5.20
C TYR A 180 -18.85 27.05 3.71
N LYS A 181 -18.62 28.29 3.25
CA LYS A 181 -17.84 28.47 2.02
C LYS A 181 -16.36 28.21 2.31
N LEU A 182 -15.57 27.98 1.27
CA LEU A 182 -14.13 27.79 1.42
C LEU A 182 -13.42 29.07 1.91
N GLU A 183 -13.87 30.23 1.44
CA GLU A 183 -13.38 31.56 1.89
C GLU A 183 -13.67 31.90 3.36
N ASP A 184 -14.70 31.30 3.97
CA ASP A 184 -15.05 31.55 5.37
C ASP A 184 -14.08 30.85 6.35
N VAL A 185 -13.36 29.82 5.88
CA VAL A 185 -12.55 28.92 6.72
C VAL A 185 -11.11 28.74 6.25
N ALA A 186 -10.71 29.35 5.13
CA ALA A 186 -9.36 29.28 4.61
C ALA A 186 -8.96 30.55 3.83
N GLU A 187 -7.71 30.97 4.01
CA GLU A 187 -7.10 32.09 3.30
C GLU A 187 -6.40 31.62 2.02
N PHE A 188 -6.45 32.45 0.97
CA PHE A 188 -5.85 32.17 -0.33
C PHE A 188 -4.70 33.14 -0.61
N GLU A 189 -3.51 32.62 -0.92
CA GLU A 189 -2.34 33.45 -1.22
C GLU A 189 -1.73 33.07 -2.58
N LYS A 190 -1.71 34.02 -3.53
CA LYS A 190 -1.08 33.80 -4.84
C LYS A 190 0.43 33.60 -4.70
N GLY A 191 0.98 32.64 -5.45
CA GLY A 191 2.42 32.40 -5.52
C GLY A 191 3.18 33.50 -6.25
N ASN A 192 4.49 33.58 -5.98
CA ASN A 192 5.37 34.61 -6.52
C ASN A 192 6.06 34.09 -7.79
N TRP A 193 5.41 34.28 -8.94
CA TRP A 193 6.06 33.99 -10.22
C TRP A 193 7.23 34.94 -10.49
N SER A 194 8.40 34.40 -10.83
CA SER A 194 9.56 35.16 -11.29
C SER A 194 10.37 34.31 -12.27
N LYS A 195 10.90 34.96 -13.32
CA LYS A 195 11.86 34.31 -14.24
C LYS A 195 13.17 33.94 -13.54
N ASN A 196 13.56 34.72 -12.52
CA ASN A 196 14.87 34.68 -11.88
C ASN A 196 14.79 34.19 -10.42
N ILE A 197 14.01 33.15 -10.13
CA ILE A 197 14.04 32.49 -8.82
C ILE A 197 15.46 31.93 -8.59
N PRO A 198 16.16 32.25 -7.49
CA PRO A 198 17.49 31.73 -7.22
C PRO A 198 17.49 30.20 -7.19
N GLN A 199 18.46 29.58 -7.86
CA GLN A 199 18.68 28.14 -7.78
C GLN A 199 19.28 27.81 -6.40
N GLY A 200 18.78 26.75 -5.78
CA GLY A 200 19.28 26.20 -4.53
C GLY A 200 19.04 24.70 -4.46
N THR A 201 19.06 24.14 -3.26
CA THR A 201 18.93 22.69 -3.03
C THR A 201 17.87 22.31 -1.99
N LYS A 202 17.45 23.24 -1.12
CA LYS A 202 16.64 22.91 0.07
C LYS A 202 15.14 22.76 -0.17
N TYR A 203 14.52 23.70 -0.89
CA TYR A 203 13.06 23.80 -1.00
C TYR A 203 12.59 23.70 -2.45
N PRO A 204 11.52 22.94 -2.74
CA PRO A 204 11.02 22.81 -4.10
C PRO A 204 10.36 24.11 -4.57
N VAL A 205 10.61 24.46 -5.83
CA VAL A 205 9.87 25.52 -6.54
C VAL A 205 8.63 24.88 -7.15
N VAL A 206 7.46 25.26 -6.65
CA VAL A 206 6.17 24.64 -7.01
C VAL A 206 5.42 25.55 -7.97
N SER A 207 5.12 25.04 -9.15
CA SER A 207 4.39 25.73 -10.22
C SER A 207 3.23 24.87 -10.71
N SER A 208 3.54 23.72 -11.30
CA SER A 208 2.56 22.71 -11.75
C SER A 208 2.95 21.34 -11.18
N ALA A 209 2.05 20.76 -10.39
CA ALA A 209 2.43 19.80 -9.35
C ALA A 209 2.57 18.32 -9.78
N THR A 210 2.99 18.05 -11.02
CA THR A 210 3.28 16.69 -11.52
C THR A 210 4.75 16.30 -11.49
N LYS A 211 5.68 17.28 -11.47
CA LYS A 211 7.12 17.02 -11.29
C LYS A 211 7.85 18.26 -10.76
N ILE A 212 8.65 18.09 -9.71
CA ILE A 212 9.57 19.13 -9.23
C ILE A 212 10.75 19.20 -10.21
N THR A 213 10.97 20.35 -10.82
CA THR A 213 12.06 20.57 -11.79
C THR A 213 13.12 21.55 -11.29
N LYS A 214 12.86 22.25 -10.17
CA LYS A 214 13.73 23.29 -9.63
C LYS A 214 13.63 23.37 -8.11
N TYR A 215 14.74 23.75 -7.48
CA TYR A 215 14.87 23.98 -6.05
C TYR A 215 15.44 25.37 -5.79
N THR A 216 15.20 25.89 -4.60
CA THR A 216 15.70 27.17 -4.08
C THR A 216 16.01 27.05 -2.59
N ASP A 217 16.87 27.91 -2.05
CA ASP A 217 17.17 27.95 -0.61
C ASP A 217 16.34 28.99 0.15
N ILE A 218 15.48 29.73 -0.56
CA ILE A 218 14.57 30.75 -0.02
C ILE A 218 13.13 30.26 -0.24
N PRO A 219 12.39 29.83 0.79
CA PRO A 219 10.97 29.52 0.68
C PRO A 219 10.14 30.80 0.75
N ASN A 220 8.92 30.78 0.21
CA ASN A 220 7.91 31.83 0.46
C ASN A 220 6.65 31.26 1.14
N ARG A 221 6.67 29.98 1.52
CA ARG A 221 5.61 29.28 2.27
C ARG A 221 6.20 28.30 3.25
N ASN A 222 5.51 28.13 4.38
CA ASN A 222 5.87 27.17 5.40
C ASN A 222 5.46 25.73 5.02
N LYS A 223 5.89 24.76 5.83
CA LYS A 223 5.39 23.38 5.76
C LYS A 223 3.88 23.31 5.98
N ASN A 224 3.28 22.19 5.59
CA ASN A 224 1.84 21.90 5.57
C ASN A 224 1.05 22.76 4.57
N SER A 225 1.71 23.31 3.55
CA SER A 225 1.05 24.10 2.51
C SER A 225 0.20 23.22 1.58
N ILE A 226 -1.05 23.62 1.33
CA ILE A 226 -1.84 23.15 0.20
C ILE A 226 -1.53 24.04 -0.99
N THR A 227 -1.23 23.48 -2.15
CA THR A 227 -1.08 24.22 -3.42
C THR A 227 -2.11 23.79 -4.44
N VAL A 228 -2.73 24.75 -5.12
CA VAL A 228 -3.50 24.54 -6.35
C VAL A 228 -2.72 25.12 -7.52
N SER A 229 -2.39 24.29 -8.51
CA SER A 229 -1.63 24.70 -9.70
C SER A 229 -2.46 25.68 -10.55
N SER A 230 -1.93 26.85 -10.89
CA SER A 230 -2.72 27.90 -11.58
C SER A 230 -2.85 27.65 -13.08
N SER A 231 -1.84 27.07 -13.73
CA SER A 231 -1.87 26.74 -15.16
C SER A 231 -1.05 25.49 -15.51
N GLY A 232 -1.15 25.03 -16.77
CA GLY A 232 -0.55 23.77 -17.23
C GLY A 232 -1.34 22.57 -16.71
N TYR A 233 -1.09 22.16 -15.47
CA TYR A 233 -1.94 21.22 -14.72
C TYR A 233 -2.95 21.97 -13.85
N ALA A 234 -3.64 22.95 -14.44
CA ALA A 234 -4.57 23.84 -13.74
C ALA A 234 -5.54 23.05 -12.84
N GLY A 235 -5.68 23.47 -11.58
CA GLY A 235 -6.55 22.82 -10.60
C GLY A 235 -5.94 21.62 -9.87
N TYR A 236 -4.73 21.16 -10.20
CA TYR A 236 -4.10 20.07 -9.45
C TYR A 236 -3.81 20.49 -8.01
N ILE A 237 -4.28 19.69 -7.05
CA ILE A 237 -4.13 19.92 -5.61
C ILE A 237 -3.02 19.03 -5.04
N ALA A 238 -2.07 19.63 -4.31
CA ALA A 238 -0.98 18.94 -3.64
C ALA A 238 -0.83 19.39 -2.18
N PHE A 239 -0.27 18.51 -1.34
CA PHE A 239 0.12 18.82 0.04
C PHE A 239 1.63 18.79 0.19
N TRP A 240 2.20 19.75 0.92
CA TRP A 240 3.64 19.87 1.10
C TRP A 240 4.02 19.83 2.58
N ASN A 241 4.58 18.70 3.03
CA ASN A 241 5.09 18.52 4.40
C ASN A 241 6.39 19.30 4.68
N THR A 242 6.95 19.98 3.67
CA THR A 242 8.16 20.81 3.75
C THR A 242 7.83 22.26 3.37
N PRO A 243 8.64 23.25 3.79
CA PRO A 243 8.56 24.59 3.22
C PRO A 243 8.78 24.55 1.70
N ILE A 244 8.14 25.47 0.97
CA ILE A 244 8.17 25.52 -0.49
C ILE A 244 8.36 26.95 -1.00
N PHE A 245 8.71 27.07 -2.27
CA PHE A 245 8.53 28.30 -3.03
C PHE A 245 7.34 28.15 -3.98
N ALA A 246 6.17 28.62 -3.56
CA ALA A 246 4.97 28.73 -4.38
C ALA A 246 5.18 29.78 -5.47
N SER A 247 5.14 29.34 -6.74
CA SER A 247 5.44 30.13 -7.93
C SER A 247 4.19 30.30 -8.79
N ASN A 248 4.00 29.51 -9.86
CA ASN A 248 2.80 29.56 -10.72
C ASN A 248 1.61 28.73 -10.15
N CYS A 249 1.36 28.87 -8.87
CA CYS A 249 0.27 28.24 -8.13
C CYS A 249 -0.31 29.26 -7.13
N PHE A 250 -1.43 28.94 -6.48
CA PHE A 250 -1.83 29.61 -5.25
C PHE A 250 -1.88 28.61 -4.10
N THR A 251 -1.69 29.10 -2.87
CA THR A 251 -1.79 28.30 -1.66
C THR A 251 -3.08 28.55 -0.92
N ILE A 252 -3.51 27.54 -0.17
CA ILE A 252 -4.68 27.60 0.71
C ILE A 252 -4.21 27.29 2.14
N GLN A 253 -4.51 28.17 3.08
CA GLN A 253 -4.16 28.05 4.49
C GLN A 253 -5.43 28.05 5.33
N ALA A 254 -5.68 26.96 6.04
CA ALA A 254 -6.83 26.78 6.90
C ALA A 254 -6.77 27.67 8.14
N ASN A 255 -7.94 28.16 8.57
CA ASN A 255 -8.16 28.59 9.95
C ASN A 255 -8.30 27.35 10.84
N GLU A 256 -7.19 26.93 11.48
CA GLU A 256 -7.14 25.69 12.28
C GLU A 256 -8.02 25.69 13.56
N GLN A 257 -8.64 26.82 13.91
CA GLN A 257 -9.70 26.86 14.94
C GLN A 257 -11.03 26.27 14.44
N ILE A 258 -11.20 26.16 13.12
CA ILE A 258 -12.43 25.69 12.46
C ILE A 258 -12.15 24.42 11.66
N ILE A 259 -11.06 24.39 10.89
CA ILE A 259 -10.74 23.29 9.98
C ILE A 259 -9.24 22.95 10.00
N LEU A 260 -8.89 21.69 10.19
CA LEU A 260 -7.51 21.21 10.16
C LEU A 260 -6.97 21.24 8.73
N GLN A 261 -5.76 21.79 8.55
CA GLN A 261 -5.11 21.96 7.25
C GLN A 261 -5.04 20.64 6.44
N LYS A 262 -4.85 19.50 7.09
CA LYS A 262 -4.79 18.19 6.41
C LYS A 262 -6.18 17.62 6.06
N TYR A 263 -7.23 17.95 6.81
CA TYR A 263 -8.62 17.60 6.46
C TYR A 263 -9.08 18.43 5.26
N LEU A 264 -8.77 19.73 5.27
CA LEU A 264 -9.00 20.63 4.13
C LEU A 264 -8.34 20.10 2.84
N PHE A 265 -7.09 19.62 2.93
CA PHE A 265 -6.43 18.95 1.80
C PHE A 265 -7.22 17.74 1.29
N HIS A 266 -7.63 16.82 2.16
CA HIS A 266 -8.38 15.63 1.76
C HIS A 266 -9.73 15.96 1.14
N PHE A 267 -10.44 16.98 1.66
CA PHE A 267 -11.66 17.52 1.06
C PHE A 267 -11.42 18.06 -0.35
N LEU A 268 -10.44 18.95 -0.51
CA LEU A 268 -10.07 19.49 -1.83
C LEU A 268 -9.67 18.37 -2.79
N LYS A 269 -8.90 17.37 -2.34
CA LYS A 269 -8.48 16.24 -3.17
C LYS A 269 -9.64 15.30 -3.54
N ASN A 270 -10.69 15.19 -2.71
CA ASN A 270 -11.96 14.56 -3.12
C ASN A 270 -12.68 15.36 -4.22
N LYS A 271 -12.57 16.70 -4.22
CA LYS A 271 -13.12 17.58 -5.26
C LYS A 271 -12.19 17.78 -6.47
N GLN A 272 -11.13 16.99 -6.62
CA GLN A 272 -10.11 17.18 -7.66
C GLN A 272 -10.69 17.27 -9.08
N ASP A 273 -11.65 16.41 -9.44
CA ASP A 273 -12.27 16.39 -10.76
C ASP A 273 -13.25 17.55 -10.98
N TYR A 274 -13.98 17.95 -9.93
CA TYR A 274 -14.80 19.16 -9.95
C TYR A 274 -13.93 20.41 -10.14
N ILE A 275 -12.84 20.53 -9.39
CA ILE A 275 -11.88 21.63 -9.51
C ILE A 275 -11.20 21.63 -10.89
N TYR A 276 -11.01 20.47 -11.51
CA TYR A 276 -10.58 20.38 -12.92
C TYR A 276 -11.63 20.83 -13.94
N SER A 277 -12.93 20.79 -13.61
CA SER A 277 -14.01 21.25 -14.49
C SER A 277 -14.19 22.78 -14.50
N LEU A 278 -13.69 23.47 -13.46
CA LEU A 278 -13.75 24.93 -13.30
C LEU A 278 -12.70 25.70 -14.13
N LYS A 279 -11.86 24.98 -14.90
CA LYS A 279 -10.81 25.58 -15.74
C LYS A 279 -11.41 26.57 -16.74
N SER A 280 -10.83 27.76 -16.81
CA SER A 280 -11.25 28.81 -17.74
C SER A 280 -10.09 29.29 -18.64
N GLY A 281 -10.42 29.92 -19.77
CA GLY A 281 -9.46 30.33 -20.79
C GLY A 281 -9.37 29.36 -21.98
N GLY A 282 -8.91 29.87 -23.13
CA GLY A 282 -8.89 29.14 -24.41
C GLY A 282 -7.72 28.13 -24.52
N ALA A 283 -6.64 28.52 -25.20
CA ALA A 283 -5.53 27.62 -25.52
C ALA A 283 -4.71 27.16 -24.29
N ILE A 284 -4.76 27.91 -23.19
CA ILE A 284 -4.12 27.57 -21.91
C ILE A 284 -5.21 27.65 -20.83
N PRO A 285 -5.67 26.52 -20.27
CA PRO A 285 -6.61 26.54 -19.16
C PRO A 285 -5.92 27.03 -17.89
N ASN A 286 -6.61 27.89 -17.15
CA ASN A 286 -6.18 28.43 -15.86
C ASN A 286 -7.24 28.18 -14.78
N ILE A 287 -6.85 28.35 -13.53
CA ILE A 287 -7.75 28.43 -12.38
C ILE A 287 -7.23 29.48 -11.38
N TYR A 288 -8.15 30.14 -10.70
CA TYR A 288 -7.90 31.22 -9.75
C TYR A 288 -8.58 30.93 -8.41
N PRO A 289 -8.17 31.58 -7.30
CA PRO A 289 -8.82 31.44 -6.00
C PRO A 289 -10.34 31.69 -6.03
N SER A 290 -10.77 32.69 -6.81
CA SER A 290 -12.19 33.04 -7.02
C SER A 290 -13.04 31.92 -7.61
N ASP A 291 -12.43 30.98 -8.34
CA ASP A 291 -13.18 29.90 -8.99
C ASP A 291 -13.63 28.84 -7.95
N ILE A 292 -12.96 28.79 -6.78
CA ILE A 292 -13.23 27.82 -5.71
C ILE A 292 -13.58 28.43 -4.35
N SER A 293 -13.55 29.75 -4.20
CA SER A 293 -13.77 30.43 -2.91
C SER A 293 -15.19 30.22 -2.36
N ASP A 294 -16.19 30.25 -3.25
CA ASP A 294 -17.60 29.95 -2.97
C ASP A 294 -17.91 28.45 -2.76
N MET A 295 -16.94 27.55 -2.93
CA MET A 295 -17.19 26.10 -2.83
C MET A 295 -17.61 25.72 -1.41
N LYS A 296 -18.78 25.09 -1.28
CA LYS A 296 -19.30 24.61 0.01
C LYS A 296 -18.48 23.45 0.55
N ILE A 297 -18.04 23.56 1.79
CA ILE A 297 -17.28 22.53 2.53
C ILE A 297 -18.05 22.10 3.78
N LEU A 298 -18.02 20.79 4.05
CA LEU A 298 -18.62 20.17 5.22
C LEU A 298 -17.53 20.04 6.30
N VAL A 299 -17.73 20.74 7.41
CA VAL A 299 -16.75 20.85 8.50
C VAL A 299 -17.37 20.22 9.75
N PRO A 300 -17.02 18.96 10.08
CA PRO A 300 -17.36 18.35 11.38
C PRO A 300 -16.43 18.88 12.48
N ASP A 301 -16.69 18.52 13.73
CA ASP A 301 -15.82 18.89 14.86
C ASP A 301 -14.36 18.46 14.64
N LEU A 302 -13.39 19.23 15.15
CA LEU A 302 -11.94 19.01 14.95
C LEU A 302 -11.49 17.57 15.30
N LEU A 303 -12.11 16.94 16.30
CA LEU A 303 -11.84 15.54 16.68
C LEU A 303 -12.24 14.54 15.58
N ILE A 304 -13.33 14.81 14.86
CA ILE A 304 -13.79 13.98 13.73
C ILE A 304 -12.88 14.23 12.52
N GLN A 305 -12.50 15.49 12.28
CA GLN A 305 -11.53 15.83 11.23
C GLN A 305 -10.20 15.08 11.41
N GLN A 306 -9.66 15.04 12.64
CA GLN A 306 -8.43 14.30 12.94
C GLN A 306 -8.57 12.80 12.67
N LYS A 307 -9.67 12.17 13.11
CA LYS A 307 -9.92 10.75 12.82
C LYS A 307 -9.97 10.45 11.32
N ILE A 308 -10.57 11.34 10.53
CA ILE A 308 -10.62 11.22 9.06
C ILE A 308 -9.21 11.35 8.46
N ILE A 309 -8.39 12.30 8.95
CA ILE A 309 -6.98 12.42 8.56
C ILE A 309 -6.22 11.13 8.87
N ASP A 310 -6.30 10.63 10.10
CA ASP A 310 -5.55 9.45 10.55
C ASP A 310 -5.84 8.21 9.69
N VAL A 311 -7.11 8.01 9.32
CA VAL A 311 -7.52 6.93 8.41
C VAL A 311 -6.96 7.15 7.00
N LEU A 312 -7.15 8.34 6.43
CA LEU A 312 -6.77 8.62 5.04
C LEU A 312 -5.24 8.62 4.83
N ASP A 313 -4.48 9.17 5.77
CA ASP A 313 -3.01 9.20 5.72
C ASP A 313 -2.43 7.78 5.90
N ASN A 314 -3.03 6.93 6.73
CA ASN A 314 -2.60 5.55 6.89
C ASN A 314 -2.84 4.73 5.61
N PHE A 315 -4.02 4.87 4.97
CA PHE A 315 -4.29 4.27 3.66
C PHE A 315 -3.35 4.81 2.58
N GLU A 316 -3.11 6.12 2.54
CA GLU A 316 -2.21 6.75 1.57
C GLU A 316 -0.77 6.22 1.72
N LYS A 317 -0.27 6.09 2.95
CA LYS A 317 1.04 5.50 3.24
C LYS A 317 1.16 4.07 2.70
N ILE A 318 0.19 3.20 2.98
CA ILE A 318 0.20 1.81 2.49
C ILE A 318 0.22 1.74 0.95
N CYS A 319 -0.46 2.68 0.28
CA CYS A 319 -0.57 2.69 -1.18
C CYS A 319 0.62 3.37 -1.91
N GLN A 320 1.36 4.26 -1.25
CA GLN A 320 2.36 5.13 -1.90
C GLN A 320 3.80 4.99 -1.38
N ASP A 321 4.06 4.28 -0.28
CA ASP A 321 5.42 4.18 0.28
C ASP A 321 6.39 3.45 -0.67
N LEU A 322 7.38 4.18 -1.19
CA LEU A 322 8.41 3.71 -2.12
C LEU A 322 9.56 2.94 -1.44
N ASN A 323 9.55 2.79 -0.11
CA ASN A 323 10.53 2.01 0.64
C ASN A 323 9.91 0.78 1.34
N ILE A 324 8.61 0.79 1.62
CA ILE A 324 7.93 -0.26 2.41
C ILE A 324 6.55 -0.68 1.86
N GLY A 325 6.03 0.00 0.83
CA GLY A 325 4.70 -0.26 0.25
C GLY A 325 4.74 -1.06 -1.06
N LEU A 326 3.56 -1.35 -1.61
CA LEU A 326 3.39 -2.15 -2.84
C LEU A 326 4.25 -1.66 -4.04
N PRO A 327 4.41 -0.34 -4.30
CA PRO A 327 5.26 0.11 -5.41
C PRO A 327 6.75 -0.23 -5.21
N ALA A 328 7.25 -0.22 -3.98
CA ALA A 328 8.62 -0.61 -3.64
C ALA A 328 8.85 -2.10 -3.91
N GLU A 329 7.89 -2.92 -3.50
CA GLU A 329 7.90 -4.36 -3.75
C GLU A 329 7.85 -4.68 -5.25
N ILE A 330 7.00 -3.99 -6.02
CA ILE A 330 6.92 -4.14 -7.48
C ILE A 330 8.27 -3.77 -8.14
N GLU A 331 8.88 -2.63 -7.78
CA GLU A 331 10.16 -2.22 -8.38
C GLU A 331 11.30 -3.20 -8.04
N LEU A 332 11.35 -3.71 -6.80
CA LEU A 332 12.32 -4.73 -6.38
C LEU A 332 12.08 -6.06 -7.11
N ARG A 333 10.83 -6.47 -7.29
CA ARG A 333 10.46 -7.68 -8.04
C ARG A 333 10.74 -7.56 -9.53
N ASP A 334 10.53 -6.42 -10.15
CA ASP A 334 10.85 -6.19 -11.57
C ASP A 334 12.37 -6.21 -11.85
N LYS A 335 13.16 -5.64 -10.94
CA LYS A 335 14.63 -5.74 -10.94
C LYS A 335 15.09 -7.19 -10.75
N GLN A 336 14.50 -7.89 -9.79
CA GLN A 336 14.80 -9.29 -9.48
C GLN A 336 14.41 -10.24 -10.63
N TYR A 337 13.22 -10.07 -11.21
CA TYR A 337 12.75 -10.82 -12.38
C TYR A 337 13.67 -10.56 -13.57
N SER A 338 14.06 -9.31 -13.83
CA SER A 338 14.99 -9.00 -14.92
C SER A 338 16.34 -9.71 -14.71
N TYR A 339 16.90 -9.67 -13.50
CA TYR A 339 18.13 -10.38 -13.16
C TYR A 339 18.02 -11.91 -13.35
N TYR A 340 16.96 -12.54 -12.81
CA TYR A 340 16.79 -13.99 -12.92
C TYR A 340 16.44 -14.45 -14.33
N ARG A 341 15.61 -13.71 -15.08
CA ARG A 341 15.35 -13.96 -16.49
C ARG A 341 16.65 -13.95 -17.29
N ASP A 342 17.48 -12.94 -17.08
CA ASP A 342 18.71 -12.78 -17.85
C ASP A 342 19.76 -13.84 -17.44
N LYS A 343 19.74 -14.31 -16.18
CA LYS A 343 20.55 -15.44 -15.68
C LYS A 343 20.06 -16.81 -16.20
N LEU A 344 18.76 -17.07 -16.20
CA LEU A 344 18.15 -18.32 -16.70
C LEU A 344 18.25 -18.46 -18.23
N LEU A 345 18.27 -17.35 -18.96
CA LEU A 345 18.49 -17.32 -20.41
C LEU A 345 19.99 -17.35 -20.80
N SER A 346 20.92 -17.26 -19.84
CA SER A 346 22.37 -17.32 -20.09
C SER A 346 23.05 -18.59 -19.54
N LEU A 347 22.47 -19.23 -18.51
CA LEU A 347 22.95 -20.50 -17.96
C LEU A 347 22.09 -21.66 -18.46
N ALA A 348 22.48 -22.21 -19.61
CA ALA A 348 21.88 -23.42 -20.16
C ALA A 348 22.54 -24.68 -19.56
N SER A 349 22.43 -24.77 -18.23
CA SER A 349 22.73 -25.92 -17.35
C SER A 349 22.30 -25.55 -15.92
N ASP A 350 21.73 -26.42 -15.09
CA ASP A 350 21.13 -27.74 -15.37
C ASP A 350 20.06 -28.06 -14.29
N ILE A 351 19.57 -29.32 -14.20
CA ILE A 351 18.80 -29.99 -13.09
C ILE A 351 17.64 -29.23 -12.38
N PHE A 352 16.50 -29.90 -12.20
CA PHE A 352 15.47 -29.61 -11.17
C PHE A 352 14.54 -30.82 -10.97
N GLU A 353 13.95 -30.96 -9.77
CA GLU A 353 12.54 -31.39 -9.58
C GLU A 353 12.09 -31.27 -8.11
N VAL A 354 10.95 -30.62 -7.80
CA VAL A 354 10.01 -30.90 -6.67
C VAL A 354 8.63 -30.22 -6.97
N LYS A 355 7.54 -30.79 -6.43
CA LYS A 355 6.12 -30.42 -6.61
C LYS A 355 5.64 -29.20 -5.79
N ALA A 356 4.47 -28.65 -6.16
CA ALA A 356 3.83 -27.46 -5.56
C ALA A 356 2.51 -27.76 -4.83
N ARG A 357 2.03 -26.82 -3.99
CA ARG A 357 0.64 -26.75 -3.48
C ARG A 357 0.23 -25.31 -3.13
N SER A 358 -1.06 -24.99 -3.24
CA SER A 358 -1.72 -23.68 -3.11
C SER A 358 -2.55 -23.51 -1.82
N SER A 359 -3.05 -22.30 -1.53
CA SER A 359 -4.14 -22.06 -0.55
C SER A 359 -4.93 -20.74 -0.78
N GLU A 360 -6.24 -20.78 -0.59
CA GLU A 360 -7.23 -19.73 -0.94
C GLU A 360 -7.64 -18.84 0.26
N SER A 361 -6.78 -18.69 1.28
CA SER A 361 -7.20 -18.26 2.64
C SER A 361 -7.54 -16.76 2.82
N TRP A 362 -7.23 -15.87 1.89
CA TRP A 362 -7.24 -14.42 2.13
C TRP A 362 -8.61 -13.74 2.02
N VAL A 363 -9.56 -14.35 1.28
CA VAL A 363 -10.86 -13.69 0.96
C VAL A 363 -11.78 -13.57 2.18
N GLU A 364 -11.75 -14.53 3.11
CA GLU A 364 -12.61 -14.53 4.30
C GLU A 364 -12.29 -13.39 5.28
N GLY A 365 -11.02 -12.97 5.38
CA GLY A 365 -10.61 -11.88 6.27
C GLY A 365 -11.20 -10.53 5.85
N LEU A 366 -11.21 -10.25 4.54
CA LEU A 366 -11.77 -9.02 3.96
C LEU A 366 -13.30 -8.93 4.13
N ILE A 367 -14.00 -10.07 4.13
CA ILE A 367 -15.45 -10.14 4.38
C ILE A 367 -15.79 -9.80 5.84
N LYS A 368 -14.95 -10.21 6.81
CA LYS A 368 -15.12 -9.80 8.22
C LYS A 368 -14.85 -8.30 8.40
N LEU A 369 -13.84 -7.76 7.72
CA LEU A 369 -13.50 -6.34 7.75
C LEU A 369 -14.61 -5.44 7.17
N THR A 370 -15.22 -5.85 6.05
CA THR A 370 -16.35 -5.11 5.47
C THR A 370 -17.59 -5.17 6.35
N LYS A 371 -17.81 -6.23 7.13
CA LYS A 371 -18.87 -6.23 8.15
C LYS A 371 -18.59 -5.20 9.25
N PHE A 372 -17.35 -5.02 9.70
CA PHE A 372 -17.00 -4.00 10.72
C PHE A 372 -17.26 -2.56 10.28
N ILE A 373 -16.81 -2.21 9.08
CA ILE A 373 -16.89 -0.83 8.55
C ILE A 373 -18.34 -0.43 8.18
N PHE A 374 -19.26 -1.39 8.12
CA PHE A 374 -20.65 -1.21 7.68
C PHE A 374 -21.69 -1.77 8.68
N PHE A 375 -21.31 -2.24 9.87
CA PHE A 375 -22.29 -2.55 10.91
C PHE A 375 -22.73 -1.24 11.55
N ASP A 376 -23.98 -0.82 11.27
CA ASP A 376 -24.57 0.32 11.94
C ASP A 376 -24.55 0.10 13.46
N ILE A 377 -23.81 0.96 14.17
CA ILE A 377 -24.14 1.27 15.55
C ILE A 377 -25.39 2.16 15.50
N ASN A 378 -26.53 1.54 15.18
CA ASN A 378 -27.85 2.15 15.29
C ASN A 378 -28.08 2.48 16.76
N SER A 379 -27.80 3.74 17.11
CA SER A 379 -28.57 4.63 17.98
C SER A 379 -29.18 4.14 19.30
N ASP A 380 -28.78 2.99 19.84
CA ASP A 380 -29.17 2.50 21.16
C ASP A 380 -27.99 1.81 21.87
N SER A 381 -27.89 2.03 23.18
CA SER A 381 -26.93 1.40 24.13
C SER A 381 -25.48 1.93 24.23
N ILE A 382 -25.13 3.10 23.68
CA ILE A 382 -24.08 3.91 24.32
C ILE A 382 -24.74 4.63 25.50
N VAL A 383 -24.47 4.16 26.72
CA VAL A 383 -24.88 4.89 27.93
C VAL A 383 -24.01 6.13 28.04
N LYS A 384 -24.51 7.27 27.54
CA LYS A 384 -23.92 8.59 27.76
C LYS A 384 -24.09 9.00 29.22
N ASN A 385 -23.18 8.54 30.08
CA ASN A 385 -22.83 9.23 31.31
C ASN A 385 -21.59 10.07 31.00
N ASP A 386 -21.81 11.35 30.66
CA ASP A 386 -20.78 12.26 30.13
C ASP A 386 -19.62 12.57 31.12
N ASP A 387 -19.70 12.09 32.37
CA ASP A 387 -18.66 12.21 33.42
C ASP A 387 -18.14 10.87 33.98
N SER A 388 -18.39 9.73 33.31
CA SER A 388 -17.94 8.43 33.83
C SER A 388 -16.41 8.21 33.74
N ILE A 389 -15.77 8.09 34.90
CA ILE A 389 -14.34 7.75 35.04
C ILE A 389 -14.11 6.24 35.14
N LEU A 390 -12.98 5.77 34.64
CA LEU A 390 -12.62 4.34 34.59
C LEU A 390 -12.67 3.66 35.98
N ASN A 391 -12.36 4.40 37.05
CA ASN A 391 -12.45 3.97 38.45
C ASN A 391 -13.75 3.23 38.80
N ASN A 392 -14.88 3.61 38.17
CA ASN A 392 -16.17 2.99 38.46
C ASN A 392 -16.21 1.51 38.03
N TYR A 393 -15.43 1.11 37.02
CA TYR A 393 -15.53 -0.21 36.38
C TYR A 393 -14.35 -1.15 36.63
N ILE A 394 -13.23 -0.65 37.16
CA ILE A 394 -11.99 -1.45 37.32
C ILE A 394 -11.53 -1.56 38.77
N THR A 395 -10.76 -2.62 39.04
CA THR A 395 -9.89 -2.73 40.21
C THR A 395 -8.44 -2.57 39.77
N ILE A 396 -7.64 -1.90 40.60
CA ILE A 396 -6.18 -1.85 40.45
C ILE A 396 -5.57 -2.40 41.74
N SER A 397 -4.77 -3.45 41.60
CA SER A 397 -3.91 -3.99 42.64
C SER A 397 -2.45 -3.81 42.24
N ILE A 398 -1.53 -3.96 43.19
CA ILE A 398 -0.09 -3.89 42.96
C ILE A 398 0.52 -5.26 43.21
N GLY A 399 1.52 -5.64 42.42
CA GLY A 399 2.25 -6.89 42.61
C GLY A 399 3.10 -6.91 43.90
N LYS A 400 3.76 -8.04 44.16
CA LYS A 400 4.53 -8.28 45.39
C LYS A 400 6.02 -8.24 45.11
N GLN A 401 6.78 -7.58 45.97
CA GLN A 401 8.23 -7.52 45.86
C GLN A 401 8.82 -8.93 45.85
N LEU A 402 9.72 -9.18 44.90
CA LEU A 402 10.50 -10.41 44.80
C LEU A 402 11.97 -10.02 44.73
N ASN A 403 12.79 -10.58 45.61
CA ASN A 403 14.21 -10.25 45.65
C ASN A 403 14.97 -10.96 44.52
N LYS A 404 16.03 -10.32 44.03
CA LYS A 404 16.76 -10.73 42.83
C LYS A 404 17.46 -12.09 42.94
N ASP A 405 17.79 -12.52 44.17
CA ASP A 405 18.29 -13.87 44.50
C ASP A 405 17.27 -14.98 44.21
N LYS A 406 15.97 -14.66 44.19
CA LYS A 406 14.88 -15.60 43.90
C LYS A 406 14.46 -15.61 42.43
N THR A 407 15.03 -14.73 41.61
CA THR A 407 14.73 -14.65 40.17
C THR A 407 15.82 -15.32 39.36
N SER A 408 15.44 -16.26 38.49
CA SER A 408 16.35 -16.98 37.60
C SER A 408 16.26 -16.47 36.16
N LYS A 409 17.15 -16.99 35.28
CA LYS A 409 17.02 -16.81 33.82
C LYS A 409 16.05 -17.81 33.18
N ILE A 410 15.70 -18.90 33.87
CA ILE A 410 14.86 -20.00 33.39
C ILE A 410 14.03 -20.51 34.57
N GLY A 411 12.70 -20.52 34.45
CA GLY A 411 11.76 -20.97 35.48
C GLY A 411 10.35 -21.01 34.93
N LEU A 412 9.39 -21.51 35.71
CA LEU A 412 8.05 -21.82 35.20
C LEU A 412 7.21 -20.59 34.82
N TYR A 413 7.34 -19.48 35.55
CA TYR A 413 6.51 -18.28 35.36
C TYR A 413 7.36 -17.02 35.21
N PRO A 414 7.03 -16.11 34.27
CA PRO A 414 7.75 -14.86 34.10
C PRO A 414 7.50 -13.89 35.27
N VAL A 415 8.53 -13.13 35.63
CA VAL A 415 8.44 -12.03 36.60
C VAL A 415 8.23 -10.72 35.84
N ILE A 416 7.08 -10.09 36.06
CA ILE A 416 6.59 -8.95 35.28
C ILE A 416 6.58 -7.69 36.14
N ASN A 417 7.27 -6.65 35.65
CA ASN A 417 7.25 -5.29 36.22
C ASN A 417 6.25 -4.37 35.47
N GLY A 418 5.37 -4.95 34.64
CA GLY A 418 4.42 -4.24 33.76
C GLY A 418 5.05 -3.60 32.52
N GLY A 419 6.37 -3.74 32.31
CA GLY A 419 7.08 -3.25 31.13
C GLY A 419 7.12 -4.23 29.96
N THR A 420 7.94 -3.94 28.95
CA THR A 420 7.97 -4.66 27.65
C THR A 420 8.49 -6.10 27.68
N SER A 421 9.05 -6.58 28.80
CA SER A 421 9.70 -7.89 28.89
C SER A 421 9.79 -8.39 30.34
N PRO A 422 9.79 -9.71 30.59
CA PRO A 422 10.07 -10.27 31.90
C PRO A 422 11.45 -9.88 32.42
N THR A 423 11.57 -9.58 33.71
CA THR A 423 12.85 -9.28 34.37
C THR A 423 13.60 -10.52 34.86
N GLY A 424 12.98 -11.68 34.75
CA GLY A 424 13.46 -12.99 35.13
C GLY A 424 12.30 -13.99 35.18
N TYR A 425 12.56 -15.17 35.73
CA TYR A 425 11.55 -16.20 35.97
C TYR A 425 11.55 -16.64 37.44
N PHE A 426 10.44 -17.21 37.88
CA PHE A 426 10.24 -17.75 39.21
C PHE A 426 9.28 -18.95 39.15
N ASP A 427 9.44 -19.93 40.04
CA ASP A 427 8.67 -21.17 39.99
C ASP A 427 7.29 -21.07 40.64
N ASN A 428 6.97 -19.92 41.22
CA ASN A 428 5.62 -19.57 41.68
C ASN A 428 5.09 -18.34 40.93
N TYR A 429 3.77 -18.27 40.82
CA TYR A 429 3.04 -17.13 40.26
C TYR A 429 2.21 -16.45 41.36
N ASN A 430 1.80 -15.20 41.13
CA ASN A 430 0.86 -14.50 42.00
C ASN A 430 -0.31 -13.85 41.23
N GLN A 431 -0.32 -13.96 39.91
CA GLN A 431 -1.43 -13.61 39.03
C GLN A 431 -1.67 -14.70 37.99
N GLU A 432 -2.94 -14.94 37.71
CA GLU A 432 -3.39 -15.83 36.64
C GLU A 432 -3.18 -15.18 35.26
N SER A 433 -3.20 -16.01 34.21
CA SER A 433 -3.30 -15.57 32.81
C SER A 433 -4.56 -14.74 32.55
N ASN A 434 -4.65 -14.13 31.37
CA ASN A 434 -5.76 -13.24 30.98
C ASN A 434 -5.83 -11.99 31.88
N THR A 435 -4.68 -11.37 32.15
CA THR A 435 -4.56 -10.25 33.10
C THR A 435 -3.86 -9.05 32.45
N ILE A 436 -4.41 -7.86 32.65
CA ILE A 436 -3.83 -6.60 32.17
C ILE A 436 -2.79 -6.11 33.18
N THR A 437 -1.63 -5.70 32.68
CA THR A 437 -0.57 -5.11 33.49
C THR A 437 -0.17 -3.73 32.98
N ILE A 438 0.12 -2.81 33.90
CA ILE A 438 0.70 -1.49 33.58
C ILE A 438 1.99 -1.29 34.39
N ALA A 439 3.04 -0.81 33.73
CA ALA A 439 4.29 -0.42 34.40
C ALA A 439 4.08 0.79 35.30
N GLN A 440 4.31 0.64 36.60
CA GLN A 440 4.38 1.77 37.53
C GLN A 440 5.72 2.52 37.38
N GLY A 441 6.82 1.83 37.05
CA GLY A 441 8.17 2.40 37.02
C GLY A 441 9.06 1.82 35.93
N GLY A 442 10.09 2.57 35.52
CA GLY A 442 11.03 2.18 34.47
C GLY A 442 10.43 2.33 33.07
N SER A 443 9.65 1.34 32.62
CA SER A 443 8.89 1.39 31.35
C SER A 443 7.53 2.08 31.51
N THR A 444 7.50 3.10 32.35
CA THR A 444 6.31 3.68 33.00
C THR A 444 5.16 3.99 32.04
N GLY A 445 3.95 3.56 32.41
CA GLY A 445 2.74 3.72 31.60
C GLY A 445 2.59 2.75 30.43
N TYR A 446 3.55 1.86 30.14
CA TYR A 446 3.36 0.75 29.20
C TYR A 446 2.22 -0.17 29.64
N VAL A 447 1.39 -0.60 28.69
CA VAL A 447 0.22 -1.47 28.92
C VAL A 447 0.44 -2.81 28.23
N ASP A 448 0.23 -3.92 28.93
CA ASP A 448 0.46 -5.26 28.38
C ASP A 448 -0.62 -6.28 28.82
N PHE A 449 -0.71 -7.40 28.10
CA PHE A 449 -1.70 -8.46 28.31
C PHE A 449 -1.04 -9.81 28.56
N GLN A 450 -1.04 -10.25 29.82
CA GLN A 450 -0.37 -11.48 30.23
C GLN A 450 -1.18 -12.71 29.84
N LYS A 451 -0.70 -13.42 28.81
CA LYS A 451 -1.35 -14.63 28.25
C LYS A 451 -1.07 -15.90 29.06
N THR A 452 -0.09 -15.88 29.95
CA THR A 452 0.29 -16.99 30.86
C THR A 452 0.23 -16.53 32.33
N LYS A 453 0.23 -17.49 33.27
CA LYS A 453 0.37 -17.20 34.70
C LYS A 453 1.73 -16.55 34.96
N PHE A 454 1.81 -15.60 35.89
CA PHE A 454 3.01 -14.80 36.10
C PHE A 454 3.16 -14.27 37.53
N TRP A 455 4.35 -13.79 37.88
CA TRP A 455 4.59 -13.04 39.10
C TRP A 455 4.60 -11.53 38.82
N ALA A 456 3.55 -10.82 39.22
CA ALA A 456 3.54 -9.36 39.26
C ALA A 456 4.45 -8.88 40.40
N SER A 457 5.44 -8.04 40.08
CA SER A 457 6.34 -7.43 41.07
C SER A 457 5.78 -6.13 41.68
N ALA A 458 6.46 -5.55 42.66
CA ALA A 458 6.02 -4.34 43.36
C ALA A 458 5.85 -3.09 42.47
N HIS A 459 6.33 -3.10 41.23
CA HIS A 459 6.15 -2.00 40.26
C HIS A 459 5.22 -2.35 39.10
N CYS A 460 4.45 -3.43 39.24
CA CYS A 460 3.45 -3.85 38.29
C CYS A 460 2.05 -3.53 38.86
N TYR A 461 1.33 -2.61 38.20
CA TYR A 461 -0.11 -2.50 38.41
C TYR A 461 -0.81 -3.64 37.69
N VAL A 462 -1.73 -4.30 38.38
CA VAL A 462 -2.57 -5.38 37.87
C VAL A 462 -4.00 -4.87 37.84
N ILE A 463 -4.58 -4.83 36.63
CA ILE A 463 -5.88 -4.24 36.36
C ILE A 463 -6.85 -5.33 35.94
N LYS A 464 -8.04 -5.33 36.55
CA LYS A 464 -9.15 -6.24 36.22
C LYS A 464 -10.48 -5.49 36.25
N PRO A 465 -11.44 -5.80 35.37
CA PRO A 465 -12.80 -5.29 35.51
C PRO A 465 -13.41 -5.74 36.84
N LYS A 466 -14.32 -4.95 37.41
CA LYS A 466 -15.10 -5.33 38.61
C LYS A 466 -16.14 -6.40 38.30
N ASP A 467 -16.71 -6.35 37.10
CA ASP A 467 -17.68 -7.33 36.59
C ASP A 467 -17.48 -7.49 35.07
N GLU A 468 -17.09 -8.69 34.64
CA GLU A 468 -16.89 -9.02 33.22
C GLU A 468 -18.20 -9.09 32.42
N LYS A 469 -19.37 -9.15 33.07
CA LYS A 469 -20.68 -9.02 32.41
C LYS A 469 -20.98 -7.58 31.99
N VAL A 470 -20.26 -6.62 32.55
CA VAL A 470 -20.40 -5.17 32.29
C VAL A 470 -19.25 -4.66 31.43
N LEU A 471 -18.02 -5.10 31.72
CA LEU A 471 -16.80 -4.68 31.02
C LEU A 471 -15.91 -5.89 30.70
N LEU A 472 -15.85 -6.26 29.42
CA LEU A 472 -14.97 -7.33 28.95
C LEU A 472 -13.51 -6.98 29.20
N ASN A 473 -12.78 -7.90 29.82
CA ASN A 473 -11.38 -7.72 30.15
C ASN A 473 -10.50 -7.43 28.91
N LYS A 474 -10.75 -8.11 27.78
CA LYS A 474 -10.07 -7.82 26.51
C LYS A 474 -10.41 -6.45 25.91
N TYR A 475 -11.64 -5.96 26.09
CA TYR A 475 -12.02 -4.61 25.65
C TYR A 475 -11.32 -3.54 26.50
N LEU A 476 -11.27 -3.75 27.83
CA LEU A 476 -10.52 -2.91 28.76
C LEU A 476 -9.02 -2.86 28.41
N TYR A 477 -8.42 -3.99 28.01
CA TYR A 477 -7.04 -4.02 27.52
C TYR A 477 -6.85 -3.08 26.32
N TYR A 478 -7.67 -3.20 25.28
CA TYR A 478 -7.53 -2.35 24.09
C TYR A 478 -7.82 -0.88 24.39
N PHE A 479 -8.77 -0.56 25.25
CA PHE A 479 -8.99 0.81 25.73
C PHE A 479 -7.75 1.37 26.43
N LEU A 480 -7.16 0.64 27.37
CA LEU A 480 -5.95 1.07 28.07
C LEU A 480 -4.76 1.19 27.12
N LYS A 481 -4.58 0.23 26.19
CA LYS A 481 -3.51 0.23 25.20
C LYS A 481 -3.59 1.43 24.26
N ASN A 482 -4.80 1.81 23.84
CA ASN A 482 -5.04 3.04 23.06
C ASN A 482 -4.66 4.32 23.85
N ASN A 483 -4.75 4.28 25.18
CA ASN A 483 -4.37 5.39 26.07
C ASN A 483 -2.91 5.29 26.59
N GLU A 484 -2.10 4.34 26.15
CA GLU A 484 -0.72 4.13 26.62
C GLU A 484 0.15 5.40 26.49
N ASN A 485 0.00 6.15 25.39
CA ASN A 485 0.74 7.40 25.17
C ASN A 485 0.31 8.55 26.10
N LEU A 486 -0.91 8.51 26.64
CA LEU A 486 -1.38 9.44 27.67
C LEU A 486 -0.79 9.03 29.03
N LEU A 487 -0.91 7.75 29.39
CA LEU A 487 -0.36 7.20 30.63
C LEU A 487 1.16 7.42 30.74
N LYS A 488 1.90 7.30 29.64
CA LYS A 488 3.34 7.63 29.58
C LYS A 488 3.62 9.11 29.90
N LYS A 489 2.78 10.05 29.46
CA LYS A 489 2.94 11.50 29.71
C LYS A 489 2.60 11.90 31.14
N GLU A 490 1.69 11.18 31.79
CA GLU A 490 1.33 11.34 33.20
C GLU A 490 2.42 10.82 34.19
N SER A 491 3.55 10.34 33.67
CA SER A 491 4.68 9.90 34.49
C SER A 491 5.42 11.10 35.11
N TYR A 492 5.76 11.02 36.40
CA TYR A 492 6.47 12.07 37.13
C TYR A 492 7.76 11.55 37.78
N GLY A 493 8.70 12.47 38.04
CA GLY A 493 9.99 12.18 38.69
C GLY A 493 11.19 12.27 37.74
N ALA A 494 12.20 13.05 38.12
CA ALA A 494 13.32 13.42 37.24
C ALA A 494 14.41 12.35 37.06
N GLY A 495 14.34 11.23 37.79
CA GLY A 495 15.33 10.14 37.73
C GLY A 495 14.72 8.80 37.31
N ILE A 496 13.83 8.26 38.15
CA ILE A 496 13.01 7.09 37.80
C ILE A 496 11.56 7.59 37.66
N PRO A 497 11.00 7.65 36.44
CA PRO A 497 9.62 8.10 36.24
C PRO A 497 8.65 7.10 36.87
N SER A 498 7.64 7.60 37.59
CA SER A 498 6.57 6.82 38.21
C SER A 498 5.21 7.23 37.67
N LEU A 499 4.31 6.26 37.45
CA LEU A 499 2.91 6.52 37.16
C LEU A 499 2.10 6.48 38.45
N SER A 500 1.16 7.41 38.63
CA SER A 500 0.22 7.37 39.76
C SER A 500 -0.93 6.41 39.46
N ARG A 501 -1.46 5.75 40.50
CA ARG A 501 -2.70 4.96 40.40
C ARG A 501 -3.87 5.81 39.91
N GLU A 502 -3.94 7.06 40.36
CA GLU A 502 -5.04 7.99 40.04
C GLU A 502 -5.03 8.42 38.56
N SER A 503 -3.86 8.50 37.92
CA SER A 503 -3.73 8.77 36.48
C SER A 503 -4.40 7.68 35.61
N ILE A 504 -4.50 6.44 36.11
CA ILE A 504 -5.24 5.35 35.44
C ILE A 504 -6.74 5.43 35.76
N LEU A 505 -7.08 5.67 37.04
CA LEU A 505 -8.48 5.70 37.50
C LEU A 505 -9.30 6.85 36.93
N ASN A 506 -8.66 8.00 36.69
CA ASN A 506 -9.30 9.23 36.20
C ASN A 506 -9.35 9.32 34.66
N LEU A 507 -8.98 8.26 33.94
CA LEU A 507 -9.22 8.19 32.49
C LEU A 507 -10.73 8.31 32.22
N LYS A 508 -11.11 9.24 31.33
CA LYS A 508 -12.48 9.37 30.82
C LYS A 508 -12.85 8.10 30.05
N PHE A 509 -13.94 7.45 30.44
CA PHE A 509 -14.25 6.11 29.94
C PHE A 509 -15.74 5.97 29.59
N ASN A 510 -16.03 6.00 28.29
CA ASN A 510 -17.36 5.74 27.78
C ASN A 510 -17.53 4.24 27.58
N LEU A 511 -18.42 3.60 28.35
CA LEU A 511 -18.68 2.16 28.27
C LEU A 511 -19.78 1.85 27.23
N PRO A 512 -19.47 1.17 26.10
CA PRO A 512 -20.48 0.67 25.18
C PRO A 512 -21.08 -0.66 25.68
N SER A 513 -22.17 -1.12 25.05
CA SER A 513 -22.82 -2.39 25.39
C SER A 513 -21.91 -3.60 25.20
N ILE A 514 -22.22 -4.70 25.90
CA ILE A 514 -21.36 -5.90 25.93
C ILE A 514 -21.20 -6.54 24.54
N GLN A 515 -22.22 -6.47 23.68
CA GLN A 515 -22.11 -6.94 22.28
C GLN A 515 -21.14 -6.07 21.48
N THR A 516 -21.19 -4.75 21.61
CA THR A 516 -20.25 -3.83 20.94
C THR A 516 -18.82 -4.02 21.46
N GLN A 517 -18.64 -4.27 22.77
CA GLN A 517 -17.33 -4.60 23.33
C GLN A 517 -16.77 -5.89 22.73
N GLN A 518 -17.56 -6.98 22.68
CA GLN A 518 -17.12 -8.25 22.12
C GLN A 518 -16.75 -8.11 20.64
N TYR A 519 -17.57 -7.39 19.88
CA TYR A 519 -17.33 -7.16 18.46
C TYR A 519 -16.03 -6.41 18.17
N ILE A 520 -15.70 -5.41 19.01
CA ILE A 520 -14.41 -4.70 18.93
C ILE A 520 -13.25 -5.63 19.31
N VAL A 521 -13.42 -6.47 20.33
CA VAL A 521 -12.42 -7.46 20.75
C VAL A 521 -12.11 -8.46 19.64
N ASP A 522 -13.12 -9.09 19.03
CA ASP A 522 -12.96 -10.12 17.99
C ASP A 522 -12.10 -9.62 16.81
N ILE A 523 -12.21 -8.33 16.51
CA ILE A 523 -11.54 -7.68 15.39
C ILE A 523 -10.11 -7.28 15.75
N LEU A 524 -9.92 -6.71 16.94
CA LEU A 524 -8.58 -6.34 17.42
C LEU A 524 -7.73 -7.58 17.74
N ASP A 525 -8.32 -8.64 18.28
CA ASP A 525 -7.66 -9.95 18.46
C ASP A 525 -7.26 -10.56 17.11
N TYR A 526 -8.14 -10.50 16.09
CA TYR A 526 -7.82 -10.96 14.73
C TYR A 526 -6.66 -10.15 14.09
N PHE A 527 -6.61 -8.84 14.31
CA PHE A 527 -5.48 -8.02 13.89
C PHE A 527 -4.20 -8.30 14.70
N GLU A 528 -4.31 -8.56 16.01
CA GLU A 528 -3.17 -8.92 16.86
C GLU A 528 -2.55 -10.25 16.40
N GLU A 529 -3.38 -11.24 16.08
CA GLU A 529 -2.98 -12.53 15.49
C GLU A 529 -2.34 -12.33 14.11
N LEU A 530 -2.96 -11.54 13.22
CA LEU A 530 -2.40 -11.25 11.90
C LEU A 530 -1.07 -10.47 11.93
N THR A 531 -0.76 -9.73 12.99
CA THR A 531 0.42 -8.86 13.05
C THR A 531 1.55 -9.40 13.93
N ASN A 532 1.26 -10.27 14.91
CA ASN A 532 2.24 -10.71 15.92
C ASN A 532 2.34 -12.24 16.09
N ASP A 533 1.46 -13.05 15.50
CA ASP A 533 1.59 -14.51 15.57
C ASP A 533 2.79 -14.98 14.73
N LEU A 534 3.60 -15.91 15.25
CA LEU A 534 4.78 -16.46 14.57
C LEU A 534 4.44 -17.67 13.67
N SER A 535 3.22 -18.18 13.77
CA SER A 535 2.66 -19.33 13.05
C SER A 535 1.56 -18.94 12.04
N LYS A 536 1.00 -17.73 12.15
CA LYS A 536 0.01 -17.13 11.22
C LYS A 536 0.33 -15.67 10.90
N GLY A 537 -0.35 -15.07 9.92
CA GLY A 537 -0.23 -13.63 9.64
C GLY A 537 1.13 -13.17 9.09
N LEU A 538 1.39 -11.88 9.21
CA LEU A 538 2.59 -11.19 8.71
C LEU A 538 3.91 -11.79 9.21
N PRO A 539 4.12 -12.10 10.50
CA PRO A 539 5.39 -12.67 10.95
C PRO A 539 5.61 -14.10 10.47
N ALA A 540 4.55 -14.91 10.35
CA ALA A 540 4.63 -16.23 9.74
C ALA A 540 4.86 -16.15 8.23
N GLU A 541 4.23 -15.21 7.52
CA GLU A 541 4.53 -14.97 6.11
C GLU A 541 5.97 -14.48 5.94
N ILE A 542 6.44 -13.51 6.72
CA ILE A 542 7.84 -13.06 6.75
C ILE A 542 8.78 -14.22 7.09
N MET A 543 8.42 -15.12 8.02
CA MET A 543 9.21 -16.32 8.32
C MET A 543 9.21 -17.32 7.16
N ILE A 544 8.07 -17.54 6.48
CA ILE A 544 7.98 -18.41 5.31
C ILE A 544 8.77 -17.81 4.15
N ARG A 545 8.65 -16.50 3.88
CA ARG A 545 9.44 -15.78 2.87
C ARG A 545 10.92 -15.74 3.23
N ASN A 546 11.29 -15.63 4.51
CA ASN A 546 12.68 -15.73 4.97
C ASN A 546 13.23 -17.16 4.90
N LYS A 547 12.43 -18.19 5.19
CA LYS A 547 12.80 -19.61 4.99
C LYS A 547 12.90 -19.93 3.51
N GLN A 548 12.03 -19.37 2.67
CA GLN A 548 12.07 -19.49 1.21
C GLN A 548 13.27 -18.74 0.63
N TYR A 549 13.57 -17.54 1.13
CA TYR A 549 14.79 -16.79 0.83
C TYR A 549 16.05 -17.53 1.28
N GLN A 550 16.09 -18.08 2.50
CA GLN A 550 17.21 -18.90 2.99
C GLN A 550 17.33 -20.20 2.20
N TYR A 551 16.23 -20.85 1.84
CA TYR A 551 16.21 -22.04 0.99
C TYR A 551 16.81 -21.71 -0.37
N TYR A 552 16.29 -20.72 -1.10
CA TYR A 552 16.85 -20.34 -2.41
C TYR A 552 18.27 -19.74 -2.31
N ARG A 553 18.61 -19.03 -1.23
CA ARG A 553 19.96 -18.54 -0.97
C ARG A 553 20.94 -19.69 -0.72
N ASN A 554 20.56 -20.71 0.06
CA ASN A 554 21.40 -21.88 0.30
C ASN A 554 21.47 -22.77 -0.95
N LEU A 555 20.38 -22.88 -1.73
CA LEU A 555 20.34 -23.47 -3.07
C LEU A 555 21.28 -22.77 -4.08
N LEU A 556 21.68 -21.52 -3.79
CA LEU A 556 22.60 -20.70 -4.57
C LEU A 556 24.01 -20.60 -3.97
N LEU A 557 24.27 -21.16 -2.78
CA LEU A 557 25.53 -20.97 -2.04
C LEU A 557 26.17 -22.26 -1.51
N ASN A 558 25.39 -23.30 -1.19
CA ASN A 558 25.94 -24.59 -0.77
C ASN A 558 26.11 -25.48 -1.99
N HIS A 559 27.37 -25.76 -2.32
CA HIS A 559 27.78 -26.70 -3.36
C HIS A 559 28.10 -28.07 -2.74
N GLU A 560 27.09 -28.92 -2.60
CA GLU A 560 27.22 -30.39 -2.48
C GLU A 560 26.16 -31.07 -3.35
#